data_AF-A0A1W9X8U7-F1
#
_entry.id   AF-A0A1W9X8U7-F1
#
_cell.length_a   1.000
_cell.length_b   1.000
_cell.length_c   1.000
_cell.angle_alpha   90.00
_cell.angle_beta   90.00
_cell.angle_gamma   90.00
#
_symmetry.space_group_name_H-M   'P 1'
#
loop_
_entity.id
_entity.type
_entity.pdbx_description
1 polymer ?
#
loop_
_entity_poly.entity_id
_entity_poly.type
_entity_poly.pdbx_seq_one_letter_code
_entity_poly.pdbx_strand_id
1 'polypeptide(L)'
;MNHVRHCLSAILLIWIAAVSFSGYAAVIPDKTPNDVYHNALILKAKVKFLLQQNAIEKPWPVLPKQQRKAPRHVLEKALEILAKINRYRLIKNLGEISTSHYPGRYITPNEVYVMVVRLVDEVELLLSPPYSDRLQPSTSPSQPQKPLCESKTSNDVYQVLWEISRALDPALGVRGFNPSDVYALSQHVMELVTFLRRSQNLPMNIPKPPLTEGRHPNHALAAVYRLQKKISQAERSLWMEPIEVPEVPRRVITPSEVYDALETVLAELQHLKFRLGLERNFETPPVVPGKTPDDVIQNVEWATQIMPVFPPNRTIVQFSQASLVKTPSHVFAVTKDILKKLQRYRRARGIQALPRTPPFIRNLKPKHVYQKGLECLDKVNRLRQQIGIGLTSVPSYPVRAITPNEVYDLALRLDEELNIIFRQFGMSSQLFYTSLETETFNDKTPSSVYYNMWLISLQLDTVLGFEGFLPNDVYHEAQKVLADIQTIATYRNHRDEVKFPPLRVGIEPQHVFKRSGELLKQVQKAQKRTGLLDTHQIVIPVAGIITPSEVFNKVRLIHAELITLKAHLGITTVSAQLPEVKDKTPADVYQVLEYAQLILESVLQDKGKKKIPQEDSKL
;
A
#
# COMPACT_ATOMS: atom_id res chain seq x y z
N MET A 1 2.62 -45.18 -52.92
CA MET A 1 2.86 -43.75 -52.61
C MET A 1 1.65 -43.01 -52.01
N ASN A 2 0.41 -43.52 -52.04
CA ASN A 2 -0.76 -42.81 -51.49
C ASN A 2 -0.95 -42.90 -49.96
N HIS A 3 -0.36 -43.89 -49.27
CA HIS A 3 -0.49 -44.00 -47.81
C HIS A 3 0.39 -43.03 -47.01
N VAL A 4 1.47 -42.50 -47.59
CA VAL A 4 2.39 -41.56 -46.90
C VAL A 4 1.80 -40.15 -46.82
N ARG A 5 0.91 -39.76 -47.77
CA ARG A 5 0.26 -38.45 -47.77
C ARG A 5 -0.76 -38.27 -46.64
N HIS A 6 -1.46 -39.33 -46.23
CA HIS A 6 -2.44 -39.24 -45.14
C HIS A 6 -1.81 -39.16 -43.74
N CYS A 7 -0.62 -39.76 -43.53
CA CYS A 7 0.10 -39.63 -42.25
C CYS A 7 0.68 -38.21 -42.05
N LEU A 8 1.17 -37.56 -43.10
CA LEU A 8 1.72 -36.20 -42.99
C LEU A 8 0.64 -35.14 -42.74
N SER A 9 -0.57 -35.28 -43.30
CA SER A 9 -1.69 -34.38 -43.00
C SER A 9 -2.22 -34.52 -41.57
N ALA A 10 -2.19 -35.72 -40.99
CA ALA A 10 -2.59 -35.93 -39.60
C ALA A 10 -1.58 -35.35 -38.60
N ILE A 11 -0.28 -35.47 -38.88
CA ILE A 11 0.79 -34.89 -38.03
C ILE A 11 0.78 -33.36 -38.11
N LEU A 12 0.48 -32.77 -39.28
CA LEU A 12 0.35 -31.32 -39.44
C LEU A 12 -0.87 -30.75 -38.68
N LEU A 13 -1.99 -31.47 -38.64
CA LEU A 13 -3.17 -31.08 -37.86
C LEU A 13 -2.94 -31.16 -36.34
N ILE A 14 -2.13 -32.12 -35.88
CA ILE A 14 -1.73 -32.22 -34.46
C ILE A 14 -0.73 -31.12 -34.09
N TRP A 15 0.17 -30.71 -35.01
CA TRP A 15 1.07 -29.57 -34.79
C TRP A 15 0.35 -28.21 -34.80
N ILE A 16 -0.68 -28.03 -35.64
CA ILE A 16 -1.50 -26.81 -35.64
C ILE A 16 -2.40 -26.74 -34.39
N ALA A 17 -2.87 -27.88 -33.87
CA ALA A 17 -3.60 -27.93 -32.59
C ALA A 17 -2.69 -27.76 -31.36
N ALA A 18 -1.38 -27.97 -31.50
CA ALA A 18 -0.36 -27.74 -30.47
C ALA A 18 0.29 -26.34 -30.54
N VAL A 19 -0.24 -25.43 -31.38
CA VAL A 19 -0.06 -24.00 -31.18
C VAL A 19 -0.78 -23.67 -29.88
N SER A 20 -0.04 -23.90 -28.80
CA SER A 20 -0.42 -23.60 -27.44
C SER A 20 -0.90 -22.17 -27.48
N PHE A 21 -2.21 -21.99 -27.26
CA PHE A 21 -2.75 -20.69 -26.91
C PHE A 21 -2.13 -20.35 -25.56
N SER A 22 -0.88 -19.88 -25.60
CA SER A 22 -0.24 -19.15 -24.53
C SER A 22 -1.14 -17.96 -24.34
N GLY A 23 -2.13 -18.11 -23.46
CA GLY A 23 -3.10 -17.08 -23.17
C GLY A 23 -2.29 -15.86 -22.79
N TYR A 24 -2.26 -14.87 -23.69
CA TYR A 24 -1.65 -13.59 -23.44
C TYR A 24 -2.47 -12.93 -22.33
N ALA A 25 -2.19 -13.30 -21.07
CA ALA A 25 -2.65 -12.53 -19.94
C ALA A 25 -2.06 -11.14 -20.13
N ALA A 26 -2.92 -10.12 -20.23
CA ALA A 26 -2.43 -8.77 -20.33
C ALA A 26 -1.62 -8.50 -19.05
N VAL A 27 -0.30 -8.36 -19.22
CA VAL A 27 0.58 -7.95 -18.14
C VAL A 27 0.29 -6.48 -17.94
N ILE A 28 -0.38 -6.12 -16.84
CA ILE A 28 -0.47 -4.71 -16.46
C ILE A 28 0.96 -4.24 -16.30
N PRO A 29 1.35 -3.14 -16.98
CA PRO A 29 2.69 -2.63 -16.83
C PRO A 29 2.91 -2.25 -15.36
N ASP A 30 4.03 -2.70 -14.80
CA ASP A 30 4.49 -2.23 -13.50
C ASP A 30 4.57 -0.70 -13.51
N LYS A 31 4.32 -0.10 -12.35
CA LYS A 31 4.51 1.34 -12.20
C LYS A 31 5.95 1.68 -12.50
N THR A 32 6.12 2.82 -13.15
CA THR A 32 7.42 3.35 -13.55
C THR A 32 7.78 4.56 -12.68
N PRO A 33 9.05 4.99 -12.63
CA PRO A 33 9.40 6.24 -11.96
C PRO A 33 8.63 7.47 -12.47
N ASN A 34 8.16 7.47 -13.73
CA ASN A 34 7.28 8.52 -14.25
C ASN A 34 5.94 8.60 -13.49
N ASP A 35 5.34 7.45 -13.19
CA ASP A 35 4.06 7.39 -12.49
C ASP A 35 4.20 7.85 -11.04
N VAL A 36 5.33 7.51 -10.40
CA VAL A 36 5.68 7.98 -9.06
C VAL A 36 5.96 9.49 -9.08
N TYR A 37 6.74 9.97 -10.04
CA TYR A 37 7.06 11.39 -10.20
C TYR A 37 5.80 12.25 -10.36
N HIS A 38 4.84 11.79 -11.16
CA HIS A 38 3.55 12.47 -11.31
C HIS A 38 2.83 12.63 -9.97
N ASN A 39 2.73 11.58 -9.15
CA ASN A 39 2.11 11.68 -7.84
C ASN A 39 2.93 12.53 -6.85
N ALA A 40 4.27 12.52 -6.97
CA ALA A 40 5.12 13.41 -6.18
C ALA A 40 4.87 14.89 -6.52
N LEU A 41 4.55 15.22 -7.78
CA LEU A 41 4.14 16.58 -8.16
C LEU A 41 2.76 16.96 -7.59
N ILE A 42 1.80 16.03 -7.58
CA ILE A 42 0.50 16.23 -6.92
C ILE A 42 0.72 16.49 -5.43
N LEU A 43 1.54 15.67 -4.76
CA LEU A 43 1.90 15.86 -3.35
C LEU A 43 2.53 17.22 -3.11
N LYS A 44 3.50 17.63 -3.95
CA LYS A 44 4.13 18.96 -3.90
C LYS A 44 3.10 20.09 -3.99
N ALA A 45 2.13 20.00 -4.89
CA ALA A 45 1.07 21.01 -5.00
C ALA A 45 0.19 21.07 -3.74
N LYS A 46 -0.24 19.92 -3.21
CA LYS A 46 -1.04 19.84 -1.98
C LYS A 46 -0.27 20.38 -0.76
N VAL A 47 1.02 20.07 -0.64
CA VAL A 47 1.87 20.59 0.44
C VAL A 47 2.06 22.11 0.33
N LYS A 48 2.28 22.66 -0.88
CA LYS A 48 2.32 24.13 -1.07
C LYS A 48 1.04 24.79 -0.55
N PHE A 49 -0.11 24.21 -0.87
CA PHE A 49 -1.37 24.74 -0.40
C PHE A 49 -1.56 24.60 1.11
N LEU A 50 -1.17 23.47 1.71
CA LEU A 50 -1.14 23.30 3.17
C LEU A 50 -0.30 24.41 3.84
N LEU A 51 0.88 24.72 3.31
CA LEU A 51 1.74 25.79 3.83
C LEU A 51 1.08 27.17 3.71
N GLN A 52 0.45 27.46 2.57
CA GLN A 52 -0.30 28.71 2.35
C GLN A 52 -1.46 28.84 3.35
N GLN A 53 -2.24 27.79 3.60
CA GLN A 53 -3.34 27.78 4.58
C GLN A 53 -2.86 28.06 6.01
N ASN A 54 -1.59 27.76 6.30
CA ASN A 54 -0.96 28.01 7.60
C ASN A 54 -0.14 29.32 7.63
N ALA A 55 -0.30 30.19 6.63
CA ALA A 55 0.44 31.45 6.51
C ALA A 55 1.98 31.27 6.56
N ILE A 56 2.47 30.17 5.98
CA ILE A 56 3.91 29.89 5.88
C ILE A 56 4.41 30.38 4.52
N GLU A 57 5.02 31.57 4.51
CA GLU A 57 5.47 32.25 3.30
C GLU A 57 6.91 31.91 2.88
N LYS A 58 7.50 30.86 3.45
CA LYS A 58 8.89 30.50 3.10
C LYS A 58 8.98 30.08 1.63
N PRO A 59 10.01 30.51 0.90
CA PRO A 59 10.20 30.10 -0.48
C PRO A 59 10.35 28.57 -0.58
N TRP A 60 9.79 27.99 -1.63
CA TRP A 60 9.90 26.56 -1.87
C TRP A 60 11.38 26.17 -2.05
N PRO A 61 11.90 25.17 -1.31
CA PRO A 61 13.30 24.79 -1.43
C PRO A 61 13.57 24.20 -2.82
N VAL A 62 14.69 24.60 -3.43
CA VAL A 62 15.20 24.02 -4.67
C VAL A 62 16.47 23.26 -4.33
N LEU A 63 16.45 21.95 -4.55
CA LEU A 63 17.55 21.06 -4.16
C LEU A 63 18.22 20.48 -5.41
N PRO A 64 19.54 20.27 -5.41
CA PRO A 64 20.21 19.64 -6.52
C PRO A 64 19.75 18.18 -6.68
N LYS A 65 19.67 17.72 -7.93
CA LYS A 65 19.37 16.31 -8.24
C LYS A 65 20.50 15.43 -7.71
N GLN A 66 20.16 14.52 -6.80
CA GLN A 66 21.10 13.49 -6.36
C GLN A 66 21.23 12.41 -7.45
N GLN A 67 22.40 11.77 -7.53
CA GLN A 67 22.66 10.71 -8.51
C GLN A 67 22.49 9.32 -7.88
N ARG A 68 22.30 8.30 -8.75
CA ARG A 68 22.23 6.86 -8.40
C ARG A 68 21.25 6.47 -7.29
N LYS A 69 20.16 7.19 -7.13
CA LYS A 69 19.04 6.78 -6.28
C LYS A 69 18.29 5.64 -6.93
N ALA A 70 18.23 4.51 -6.25
CA ALA A 70 17.31 3.40 -6.52
C ALA A 70 15.95 3.58 -5.81
N PRO A 71 14.88 2.85 -6.21
CA PRO A 71 13.54 2.94 -5.60
C PRO A 71 13.53 2.77 -4.07
N ARG A 72 14.41 1.94 -3.50
CA ARG A 72 14.59 1.80 -2.04
C ARG A 72 14.85 3.10 -1.29
N HIS A 73 15.64 4.00 -1.89
CA HIS A 73 15.92 5.32 -1.31
C HIS A 73 14.72 6.26 -1.40
N VAL A 74 13.99 6.15 -2.51
CA VAL A 74 12.78 6.95 -2.74
C VAL A 74 11.68 6.53 -1.76
N LEU A 75 11.55 5.22 -1.49
CA LEU A 75 10.64 4.71 -0.45
C LEU A 75 11.01 5.24 0.93
N GLU A 76 12.29 5.16 1.32
CA GLU A 76 12.75 5.69 2.62
C GLU A 76 12.44 7.18 2.75
N LYS A 77 12.69 7.97 1.69
CA LYS A 77 12.33 9.39 1.66
C LYS A 77 10.82 9.62 1.80
N ALA A 78 9.99 8.76 1.22
CA ALA A 78 8.55 8.83 1.37
C ALA A 78 8.10 8.51 2.81
N LEU A 79 8.75 7.54 3.48
CA LEU A 79 8.52 7.22 4.90
C LEU A 79 8.90 8.39 5.82
N GLU A 80 9.99 9.10 5.52
CA GLU A 80 10.35 10.35 6.21
C GLU A 80 9.21 11.38 6.15
N ILE A 81 8.67 11.62 4.95
CA ILE A 81 7.59 12.58 4.75
C ILE A 81 6.34 12.13 5.51
N LEU A 82 6.03 10.84 5.54
CA LEU A 82 4.92 10.31 6.33
C LEU A 82 5.12 10.58 7.83
N ALA A 83 6.34 10.38 8.35
CA ALA A 83 6.69 10.69 9.73
C ALA A 83 6.56 12.20 10.03
N LYS A 84 6.94 13.07 9.09
CA LYS A 84 6.75 14.53 9.20
C LYS A 84 5.28 14.92 9.19
N ILE A 85 4.47 14.32 8.32
CA ILE A 85 3.02 14.52 8.30
C ILE A 85 2.42 14.10 9.65
N ASN A 86 2.82 12.93 10.18
CA ASN A 86 2.38 12.48 11.50
C ASN A 86 2.76 13.48 12.61
N ARG A 87 4.01 13.98 12.60
CA ARG A 87 4.46 15.00 13.55
C ARG A 87 3.66 16.31 13.42
N TYR A 88 3.37 16.75 12.20
CA TYR A 88 2.52 17.92 11.96
C TYR A 88 1.14 17.71 12.57
N ARG A 89 0.53 16.53 12.39
CA ARG A 89 -0.76 16.18 13.00
C ARG A 89 -0.73 16.21 14.51
N LEU A 90 0.33 15.68 15.13
CA LEU A 90 0.52 15.74 16.58
C LEU A 90 0.61 17.19 17.07
N ILE A 91 1.39 18.05 16.40
CA ILE A 91 1.51 19.48 16.74
C ILE A 91 0.15 20.19 16.64
N LYS A 92 -0.67 19.82 15.64
CA LYS A 92 -2.00 20.40 15.40
C LYS A 92 -3.13 19.68 16.15
N ASN A 93 -2.83 18.70 17.01
CA ASN A 93 -3.81 17.87 17.71
C ASN A 93 -4.84 17.19 16.78
N LEU A 94 -4.42 16.79 15.57
CA LEU A 94 -5.24 16.09 14.57
C LEU A 94 -5.17 14.55 14.71
N GLY A 95 -4.50 14.08 15.77
CA GLY A 95 -4.27 12.68 16.08
C GLY A 95 -3.20 11.99 15.23
N GLU A 96 -2.55 11.01 15.84
CA GLU A 96 -1.45 10.22 15.25
C GLU A 96 -1.95 9.31 14.12
N ILE A 97 -1.13 9.09 13.10
CA ILE A 97 -1.36 8.10 12.03
C ILE A 97 -0.26 7.03 12.04
N SER A 98 -0.54 5.85 11.48
CA SER A 98 0.48 4.82 11.42
C SER A 98 1.65 5.21 10.52
N THR A 99 2.88 4.95 10.95
CA THR A 99 4.05 5.04 10.10
C THR A 99 4.36 3.66 9.53
N SER A 100 4.26 3.50 8.21
CA SER A 100 4.59 2.22 7.58
C SER A 100 6.03 1.81 7.90
N HIS A 101 6.23 0.51 8.19
CA HIS A 101 7.57 -0.05 8.24
C HIS A 101 8.16 -0.23 6.83
N TYR A 102 9.49 -0.34 6.76
CA TYR A 102 10.18 -0.75 5.55
C TYR A 102 9.90 -2.23 5.25
N PRO A 103 9.44 -2.62 4.05
CA PRO A 103 9.12 -4.02 3.79
C PRO A 103 10.39 -4.83 3.52
N GLY A 104 10.47 -6.06 4.05
CA GLY A 104 11.61 -6.97 3.91
C GLY A 104 11.74 -7.61 2.53
N ARG A 105 11.56 -6.85 1.45
CA ARG A 105 11.61 -7.32 0.06
C ARG A 105 12.33 -6.33 -0.86
N TYR A 106 12.57 -6.74 -2.10
CA TYR A 106 13.06 -5.83 -3.13
C TYR A 106 12.03 -4.72 -3.39
N ILE A 107 12.49 -3.46 -3.38
CA ILE A 107 11.62 -2.30 -3.59
C ILE A 107 11.59 -1.95 -5.07
N THR A 108 10.41 -1.98 -5.67
CA THR A 108 10.16 -1.54 -7.04
C THR A 108 9.45 -0.17 -7.03
N PRO A 109 9.28 0.48 -8.20
CA PRO A 109 8.48 1.70 -8.24
C PRO A 109 7.00 1.47 -7.88
N ASN A 110 6.50 0.23 -7.87
CA ASN A 110 5.14 -0.07 -7.37
C ASN A 110 5.01 0.24 -5.87
N GLU A 111 5.95 -0.20 -5.04
CA GLU A 111 5.94 0.09 -3.59
C GLU A 111 6.04 1.60 -3.35
N VAL A 112 6.92 2.27 -4.08
CA VAL A 112 7.09 3.73 -3.97
C VAL A 112 5.81 4.45 -4.40
N TYR A 113 5.19 4.04 -5.50
CA TYR A 113 3.93 4.61 -5.99
C TYR A 113 2.84 4.53 -4.93
N VAL A 114 2.63 3.36 -4.32
CA VAL A 114 1.63 3.17 -3.27
C VAL A 114 1.90 4.08 -2.06
N MET A 115 3.17 4.23 -1.66
CA MET A 115 3.52 5.12 -0.55
C MET A 115 3.29 6.59 -0.88
N VAL A 116 3.66 7.05 -2.08
CA VAL A 116 3.44 8.45 -2.49
C VAL A 116 1.95 8.75 -2.64
N VAL A 117 1.13 7.83 -3.14
CA VAL A 117 -0.34 7.98 -3.13
C VAL A 117 -0.87 8.12 -1.70
N ARG A 118 -0.40 7.28 -0.76
CA ARG A 118 -0.74 7.45 0.66
C ARG A 118 -0.39 8.84 1.18
N LEU A 119 0.79 9.37 0.85
CA LEU A 119 1.18 10.73 1.25
C LEU A 119 0.22 11.79 0.67
N VAL A 120 -0.18 11.64 -0.59
CA VAL A 120 -1.15 12.55 -1.24
C VAL A 120 -2.48 12.55 -0.48
N ASP A 121 -2.98 11.36 -0.14
CA ASP A 121 -4.26 11.18 0.57
C ASP A 121 -4.16 11.68 2.03
N GLU A 122 -3.04 11.45 2.72
CA GLU A 122 -2.84 11.96 4.08
C GLU A 122 -2.76 13.49 4.12
N VAL A 123 -2.05 14.13 3.17
CA VAL A 123 -1.99 15.59 3.10
C VAL A 123 -3.37 16.16 2.78
N GLU A 124 -4.14 15.51 1.90
CA GLU A 124 -5.50 15.94 1.56
C GLU A 124 -6.42 16.02 2.77
N LEU A 125 -6.33 15.07 3.71
CA LEU A 125 -7.09 15.11 4.96
C LEU A 125 -6.73 16.28 5.88
N LEU A 126 -5.61 16.97 5.64
CA LEU A 126 -5.17 18.14 6.41
C LEU A 126 -5.63 19.47 5.81
N LEU A 127 -6.20 19.44 4.61
CA LEU A 127 -6.62 20.65 3.88
C LEU A 127 -8.06 21.01 4.27
N SER A 128 -8.32 22.29 4.53
CA SER A 128 -9.69 22.75 4.81
C SER A 128 -10.59 22.67 3.56
N PRO A 129 -11.87 22.25 3.67
CA PRO A 129 -12.86 22.45 2.60
C PRO A 129 -12.95 23.95 2.27
N PRO A 130 -13.03 24.39 0.99
CA PRO A 130 -13.52 23.70 -0.22
C PRO A 130 -12.41 23.17 -1.16
N TYR A 131 -11.20 22.95 -0.66
CA TYR A 131 -10.07 22.61 -1.54
C TYR A 131 -10.20 21.24 -2.23
N SER A 132 -10.89 20.28 -1.60
CA SER A 132 -11.24 18.99 -2.23
C SER A 132 -11.96 19.18 -3.56
N ASP A 133 -12.78 20.23 -3.68
CA ASP A 133 -13.64 20.45 -4.85
C ASP A 133 -12.93 21.25 -5.95
N ARG A 134 -11.93 22.07 -5.59
CA ARG A 134 -11.19 22.92 -6.53
C ARG A 134 -10.02 22.22 -7.22
N LEU A 135 -9.46 21.19 -6.57
CA LEU A 135 -8.34 20.41 -7.11
C LEU A 135 -8.75 19.09 -7.75
N GLN A 136 -10.02 18.68 -7.63
CA GLN A 136 -10.52 17.64 -8.52
C GLN A 136 -10.29 18.17 -9.93
N PRO A 137 -9.39 17.54 -10.73
CA PRO A 137 -9.23 17.92 -12.11
C PRO A 137 -10.63 17.90 -12.68
N SER A 138 -11.11 19.06 -13.13
CA SER A 138 -12.43 19.13 -13.74
C SER A 138 -12.49 17.97 -14.71
N THR A 139 -13.51 17.12 -14.59
CA THR A 139 -13.70 15.96 -15.45
C THR A 139 -13.88 16.33 -16.93
N SER A 140 -13.65 17.60 -17.29
CA SER A 140 -13.24 18.00 -18.62
C SER A 140 -12.17 17.02 -19.15
N PRO A 141 -12.39 16.44 -20.35
CA PRO A 141 -11.49 15.46 -20.98
C PRO A 141 -10.10 16.00 -21.31
N SER A 142 -9.80 17.26 -20.96
CA SER A 142 -8.46 17.80 -20.85
C SER A 142 -7.88 17.52 -19.46
N GLN A 143 -7.71 16.25 -19.08
CA GLN A 143 -6.60 15.95 -18.17
C GLN A 143 -5.37 16.58 -18.83
N PRO A 144 -4.53 17.35 -18.11
CA PRO A 144 -3.26 17.79 -18.67
C PRO A 144 -2.61 16.52 -19.20
N GLN A 145 -2.54 16.39 -20.53
CA GLN A 145 -2.03 15.20 -21.19
C GLN A 145 -0.78 14.83 -20.43
N LYS A 146 -0.72 13.61 -19.85
CA LYS A 146 0.43 13.12 -19.09
C LYS A 146 1.64 13.68 -19.82
N PRO A 147 2.32 14.72 -19.28
CA PRO A 147 3.22 15.49 -20.11
C PRO A 147 4.17 14.46 -20.70
N LEU A 148 4.48 14.59 -21.99
CA LEU A 148 5.55 13.83 -22.65
C LEU A 148 6.87 14.22 -21.96
N CYS A 149 6.96 13.88 -20.68
CA CYS A 149 8.09 14.10 -19.84
C CYS A 149 9.10 13.09 -20.33
N GLU A 150 10.28 13.61 -20.63
CA GLU A 150 11.53 12.87 -20.59
C GLU A 150 11.46 11.78 -19.51
N SER A 151 11.98 10.59 -19.84
CA SER A 151 11.98 9.42 -18.98
C SER A 151 12.53 9.76 -17.59
N LYS A 152 11.63 9.98 -16.62
CA LYS A 152 12.01 10.28 -15.24
C LYS A 152 12.65 9.05 -14.63
N THR A 153 13.59 9.34 -13.75
CA THR A 153 14.36 8.34 -13.00
C THR A 153 14.02 8.46 -11.52
N SER A 154 14.44 7.46 -10.74
CA SER A 154 14.33 7.52 -9.27
C SER A 154 15.05 8.73 -8.65
N ASN A 155 16.08 9.28 -9.32
CA ASN A 155 16.73 10.53 -8.91
C ASN A 155 15.77 11.73 -8.97
N ASP A 156 14.95 11.83 -10.03
CA ASP A 156 13.98 12.92 -10.20
C ASP A 156 12.89 12.83 -9.13
N VAL A 157 12.40 11.62 -8.86
CA VAL A 157 11.41 11.39 -7.80
C VAL A 157 11.99 11.74 -6.43
N TYR A 158 13.21 11.26 -6.13
CA TYR A 158 13.89 11.55 -4.87
C TYR A 158 14.05 13.06 -4.66
N GLN A 159 14.48 13.79 -5.68
CA GLN A 159 14.64 15.25 -5.61
C GLN A 159 13.33 15.95 -5.23
N VAL A 160 12.21 15.61 -5.89
CA VAL A 160 10.90 16.22 -5.59
C VAL A 160 10.46 15.89 -4.18
N LEU A 161 10.58 14.63 -3.74
CA LEU A 161 10.24 14.23 -2.38
C LEU A 161 11.14 14.92 -1.34
N TRP A 162 12.43 15.11 -1.65
CA TRP A 162 13.36 15.81 -0.78
C TRP A 162 12.99 17.28 -0.61
N GLU A 163 12.60 17.96 -1.70
CA GLU A 163 12.07 19.32 -1.62
C GLU A 163 10.81 19.39 -0.76
N ILE A 164 9.87 18.46 -0.92
CA ILE A 164 8.64 18.38 -0.11
C ILE A 164 8.98 18.20 1.36
N SER A 165 9.88 17.27 1.69
CA SER A 165 10.36 17.05 3.05
C SER A 165 10.91 18.34 3.67
N ARG A 166 11.75 19.09 2.94
CA ARG A 166 12.32 20.37 3.40
C ARG A 166 11.27 21.47 3.52
N ALA A 167 10.27 21.49 2.63
CA ALA A 167 9.20 22.46 2.66
C ALA A 167 8.27 22.28 3.88
N LEU A 168 8.19 21.08 4.45
CA LEU A 168 7.39 20.80 5.66
C LEU A 168 8.06 21.29 6.96
N ASP A 169 9.40 21.43 6.99
CA ASP A 169 10.14 21.81 8.20
C ASP A 169 9.58 23.06 8.92
N PRO A 170 9.23 24.17 8.23
CA PRO A 170 8.66 25.36 8.87
C PRO A 170 7.32 25.09 9.55
N ALA A 171 6.48 24.21 8.98
CA ALA A 171 5.18 23.84 9.54
C ALA A 171 5.30 23.04 10.83
N LEU A 172 6.46 22.41 11.04
CA LEU A 172 6.79 21.66 12.25
C LEU A 172 7.39 22.55 13.35
N GLY A 173 7.54 23.86 13.12
CA GLY A 173 8.14 24.80 14.08
C GLY A 173 9.63 24.58 14.33
N VAL A 174 10.29 23.73 13.52
CA VAL A 174 11.70 23.38 13.67
C VAL A 174 12.49 23.77 12.42
N ARG A 175 13.80 24.01 12.56
CA ARG A 175 14.70 24.17 11.41
C ARG A 175 15.09 22.81 10.81
N GLY A 176 14.10 21.94 10.61
CA GLY A 176 14.26 20.53 10.27
C GLY A 176 14.63 19.67 11.49
N PHE A 177 15.33 18.57 11.24
CA PHE A 177 15.80 17.68 12.31
C PHE A 177 16.84 18.36 13.20
N ASN A 178 16.76 18.10 14.51
CA ASN A 178 17.78 18.48 15.47
C ASN A 178 18.72 17.28 15.76
N PRO A 179 19.84 17.46 16.47
CA PRO A 179 20.77 16.35 16.74
C PRO A 179 20.16 15.20 17.55
N SER A 180 19.11 15.43 18.34
CA SER A 180 18.36 14.39 19.05
C SER A 180 17.56 13.49 18.11
N ASP A 181 16.94 14.06 17.07
CA ASP A 181 16.28 13.28 16.02
C ASP A 181 17.31 12.42 15.25
N VAL A 182 18.47 13.01 14.90
CA VAL A 182 19.58 12.32 14.22
C VAL A 182 20.14 11.19 15.09
N TYR A 183 20.25 11.42 16.40
CA TYR A 183 20.70 10.41 17.35
C TYR A 183 19.75 9.22 17.41
N ALA A 184 18.43 9.45 17.52
CA ALA A 184 17.44 8.38 17.50
C ALA A 184 17.54 7.53 16.22
N LEU A 185 17.72 8.16 15.06
CA LEU A 185 17.93 7.46 13.80
C LEU A 185 19.24 6.65 13.81
N SER A 186 20.33 7.20 14.39
CA SER A 186 21.60 6.47 14.53
C SER A 186 21.50 5.25 15.45
N GLN A 187 20.60 5.27 16.44
CA GLN A 187 20.30 4.11 17.29
C GLN A 187 19.56 3.03 16.48
N HIS A 188 18.61 3.40 15.63
CA HIS A 188 17.96 2.45 14.72
C HIS A 188 18.98 1.80 13.78
N VAL A 189 19.89 2.59 13.20
CA VAL A 189 21.02 2.07 12.41
C VAL A 189 21.86 1.08 13.23
N MET A 190 22.19 1.41 14.48
CA MET A 190 22.95 0.53 15.38
C MET A 190 22.25 -0.82 15.60
N GLU A 191 20.94 -0.82 15.82
CA GLU A 191 20.15 -2.04 16.03
C GLU A 191 20.16 -2.94 14.79
N LEU A 192 19.99 -2.37 13.60
CA LEU A 192 20.05 -3.11 12.33
C LEU A 192 21.44 -3.70 12.09
N VAL A 193 22.50 -2.93 12.31
CA VAL A 193 23.88 -3.44 12.14
C VAL A 193 24.20 -4.52 13.17
N THR A 194 23.76 -4.35 14.41
CA THR A 194 23.88 -5.37 15.47
C THR A 194 23.16 -6.66 15.08
N PHE A 195 21.95 -6.54 14.54
CA PHE A 195 21.18 -7.69 14.05
C PHE A 195 21.89 -8.41 12.90
N LEU A 196 22.37 -7.68 11.90
CA LEU A 196 23.14 -8.24 10.78
C LEU A 196 24.41 -8.93 11.28
N ARG A 197 25.11 -8.37 12.26
CA ARG A 197 26.29 -8.99 12.86
C ARG A 197 25.93 -10.31 13.55
N ARG A 198 24.90 -10.30 14.39
CA ARG A 198 24.43 -11.50 15.12
C ARG A 198 23.96 -12.59 14.18
N SER A 199 23.24 -12.26 13.11
CA SER A 199 22.78 -13.26 12.13
C SER A 199 23.93 -13.93 11.39
N GLN A 200 25.12 -13.33 11.36
CA GLN A 200 26.34 -13.91 10.79
C GLN A 200 27.22 -14.64 11.83
N ASN A 201 26.68 -14.89 13.04
CA ASN A 201 27.39 -15.53 14.16
C ASN A 201 28.74 -14.86 14.48
N LEU A 202 28.79 -13.52 14.38
CA LEU A 202 29.99 -12.74 14.69
C LEU A 202 30.01 -12.32 16.17
N PRO A 203 31.19 -12.27 16.80
CA PRO A 203 31.31 -11.93 18.22
C PRO A 203 30.95 -10.45 18.46
N MET A 204 30.21 -10.17 19.54
CA MET A 204 29.71 -8.83 19.88
C MET A 204 30.61 -8.04 20.83
N ASN A 205 31.79 -8.55 21.19
CA ASN A 205 32.75 -7.96 22.12
C ASN A 205 33.56 -6.81 21.49
N ILE A 206 32.89 -5.87 20.82
CA ILE A 206 33.50 -4.66 20.27
C ILE A 206 33.15 -3.50 21.20
N PRO A 207 34.14 -2.90 21.90
CA PRO A 207 33.87 -1.83 22.84
C PRO A 207 33.28 -0.62 22.14
N LYS A 208 32.36 0.07 22.81
CA LYS A 208 31.83 1.34 22.29
C LYS A 208 32.97 2.37 22.24
N PRO A 209 33.16 3.11 21.12
CA PRO A 209 34.17 4.17 21.04
C PRO A 209 33.95 5.24 22.12
N PRO A 210 35.00 5.92 22.58
CA PRO A 210 34.85 7.05 23.51
C PRO A 210 34.01 8.16 22.87
N LEU A 211 33.28 8.91 23.69
CA LEU A 211 32.53 10.08 23.24
C LEU A 211 33.52 11.16 22.80
N THR A 212 33.30 11.75 21.63
CA THR A 212 34.09 12.90 21.17
C THR A 212 33.61 14.19 21.83
N GLU A 213 34.41 15.26 21.78
CA GLU A 213 34.02 16.56 22.32
C GLU A 213 34.08 17.64 21.25
N GLY A 214 33.09 18.54 21.28
CA GLY A 214 33.06 19.77 20.48
C GLY A 214 32.90 19.54 18.98
N ARG A 215 32.33 18.40 18.55
CA ARG A 215 32.15 18.12 17.12
C ARG A 215 30.90 18.79 16.56
N HIS A 216 30.96 19.02 15.26
CA HIS A 216 29.90 19.67 14.48
C HIS A 216 29.24 18.68 13.50
N PRO A 217 28.07 19.01 12.92
CA PRO A 217 27.36 18.11 12.00
C PRO A 217 28.18 17.64 10.79
N ASN A 218 29.17 18.40 10.34
CA ASN A 218 30.09 17.97 9.27
C ASN A 218 30.92 16.73 9.66
N HIS A 219 31.32 16.62 10.93
CA HIS A 219 32.05 15.47 11.44
C HIS A 219 31.14 14.24 11.55
N ALA A 220 29.88 14.46 11.96
CA ALA A 220 28.86 13.42 11.97
C ALA A 220 28.59 12.91 10.54
N LEU A 221 28.42 13.81 9.57
CA LEU A 221 28.26 13.43 8.16
C LEU A 221 29.47 12.62 7.64
N ALA A 222 30.69 13.04 7.99
CA ALA A 222 31.90 12.29 7.64
C ALA A 222 31.92 10.87 8.24
N ALA A 223 31.44 10.70 9.48
CA ALA A 223 31.28 9.39 10.10
C ALA A 223 30.24 8.53 9.35
N VAL A 224 29.11 9.12 8.95
CA VAL A 224 28.08 8.42 8.16
C VAL A 224 28.64 7.95 6.81
N TYR A 225 29.44 8.77 6.12
CA TYR A 225 30.07 8.36 4.86
C TYR A 225 31.13 7.25 5.05
N ARG A 226 31.82 7.20 6.19
CA ARG A 226 32.67 6.05 6.54
C ARG A 226 31.84 4.77 6.68
N LEU A 227 30.68 4.84 7.35
CA LEU A 227 29.76 3.72 7.44
C LEU A 227 29.22 3.30 6.06
N GLN A 228 28.81 4.25 5.22
CA GLN A 228 28.38 3.97 3.84
C GLN A 228 29.49 3.31 3.02
N LYS A 229 30.76 3.70 3.17
CA LYS A 229 31.89 3.03 2.53
C LYS A 229 32.03 1.58 2.97
N LYS A 230 31.78 1.30 4.25
CA LYS A 230 31.77 -0.08 4.79
C LYS A 230 30.61 -0.90 4.24
N ILE A 231 29.42 -0.31 4.12
CA ILE A 231 28.23 -0.93 3.49
C ILE A 231 28.49 -1.21 2.01
N SER A 232 28.99 -0.23 1.25
CA SER A 232 29.39 -0.37 -0.16
C SER A 232 30.38 -1.52 -0.37
N GLN A 233 31.34 -1.70 0.54
CA GLN A 233 32.25 -2.86 0.52
C GLN A 233 31.50 -4.18 0.76
N ALA A 234 30.60 -4.22 1.75
CA ALA A 234 29.79 -5.40 2.03
C ALA A 234 28.89 -5.77 0.84
N GLU A 235 28.29 -4.80 0.16
CA GLU A 235 27.48 -5.00 -1.04
C GLU A 235 28.30 -5.62 -2.18
N ARG A 236 29.51 -5.09 -2.45
CA ARG A 236 30.41 -5.68 -3.46
C ARG A 236 30.75 -7.13 -3.14
N SER A 237 31.05 -7.41 -1.88
CA SER A 237 31.33 -8.75 -1.38
C SER A 237 30.15 -9.71 -1.53
N LEU A 238 28.92 -9.21 -1.52
CA LEU A 238 27.69 -9.98 -1.70
C LEU A 238 27.19 -10.00 -3.16
N TRP A 239 27.99 -9.47 -4.08
CA TRP A 239 27.70 -9.29 -5.50
C TRP A 239 26.43 -8.47 -5.77
N MET A 240 26.25 -7.42 -4.98
CA MET A 240 25.19 -6.43 -5.13
C MET A 240 25.76 -5.18 -5.83
N GLU A 241 24.87 -4.39 -6.44
CA GLU A 241 25.24 -3.05 -6.91
C GLU A 241 25.53 -2.16 -5.69
N PRO A 242 26.78 -1.70 -5.51
CA PRO A 242 27.16 -0.99 -4.30
C PRO A 242 26.70 0.46 -4.34
N ILE A 243 26.33 0.99 -3.17
CA ILE A 243 26.05 2.41 -3.02
C ILE A 243 27.26 3.28 -3.37
N GLU A 244 27.01 4.40 -4.03
CA GLU A 244 27.98 5.46 -4.24
C GLU A 244 28.10 6.34 -2.99
N VAL A 245 29.33 6.49 -2.51
CA VAL A 245 29.61 7.30 -1.31
C VAL A 245 30.04 8.69 -1.77
N PRO A 246 29.26 9.74 -1.49
CA PRO A 246 29.63 11.10 -1.86
C PRO A 246 30.79 11.62 -1.00
N GLU A 247 31.45 12.67 -1.49
CA GLU A 247 32.44 13.40 -0.69
C GLU A 247 31.74 14.34 0.31
N VAL A 248 32.39 14.58 1.45
CA VAL A 248 31.90 15.56 2.44
C VAL A 248 32.06 16.95 1.84
N PRO A 249 30.96 17.70 1.63
CA PRO A 249 31.05 18.99 0.98
C PRO A 249 31.72 20.00 1.92
N ARG A 250 32.52 20.91 1.36
CA ARG A 250 33.23 21.97 2.09
C ARG A 250 32.30 23.16 2.38
N ARG A 251 31.23 22.93 3.14
CA ARG A 251 30.29 23.97 3.60
C ARG A 251 29.70 23.63 4.96
N VAL A 252 28.93 24.55 5.52
CA VAL A 252 28.16 24.30 6.73
C VAL A 252 27.14 23.18 6.45
N ILE A 253 27.24 22.13 7.25
CA ILE A 253 26.33 20.98 7.23
C ILE A 253 25.29 21.17 8.33
N THR A 254 24.04 20.89 7.97
CA THR A 254 22.91 20.90 8.91
C THR A 254 22.65 19.49 9.45
N PRO A 255 22.04 19.35 10.65
CA PRO A 255 21.66 18.02 11.15
C PRO A 255 20.69 17.29 10.21
N SER A 256 19.87 18.02 9.44
CA SER A 256 18.98 17.42 8.45
C SER A 256 19.73 16.69 7.31
N GLU A 257 20.92 17.16 6.94
CA GLU A 257 21.75 16.47 5.94
C GLU A 257 22.41 15.22 6.52
N VAL A 258 22.75 15.23 7.81
CA VAL A 258 23.21 14.02 8.52
C VAL A 258 22.08 13.00 8.61
N TYR A 259 20.85 13.45 8.88
CA TYR A 259 19.65 12.62 8.90
C TYR A 259 19.40 11.95 7.53
N ASP A 260 19.40 12.73 6.44
CA ASP A 260 19.24 12.22 5.06
C ASP A 260 20.30 11.16 4.69
N ALA A 261 21.55 11.37 5.12
CA ALA A 261 22.62 10.41 4.91
C ALA A 261 22.42 9.10 5.70
N LEU A 262 21.87 9.18 6.93
CA LEU A 262 21.52 8.02 7.74
C LEU A 262 20.30 7.26 7.20
N GLU A 263 19.31 7.93 6.62
CA GLU A 263 18.22 7.26 5.90
C GLU A 263 18.72 6.48 4.69
N THR A 264 19.68 7.05 3.96
CA THR A 264 20.37 6.32 2.90
C THR A 264 21.07 5.07 3.45
N VAL A 265 21.72 5.17 4.63
CA VAL A 265 22.27 3.99 5.33
C VAL A 265 21.18 2.97 5.67
N LEU A 266 20.03 3.39 6.21
CA LEU A 266 18.92 2.49 6.53
C LEU A 266 18.43 1.73 5.31
N ALA A 267 18.20 2.43 4.18
CA ALA A 267 17.76 1.81 2.94
C ALA A 267 18.75 0.72 2.46
N GLU A 268 20.06 0.95 2.58
CA GLU A 268 21.07 -0.05 2.19
C GLU A 268 21.23 -1.19 3.21
N LEU A 269 21.05 -0.93 4.51
CA LEU A 269 21.00 -2.01 5.51
C LEU A 269 19.79 -2.92 5.29
N GLN A 270 18.64 -2.36 4.89
CA GLN A 270 17.47 -3.15 4.51
C GLN A 270 17.71 -3.96 3.24
N HIS A 271 18.41 -3.38 2.26
CA HIS A 271 18.82 -4.08 1.04
C HIS A 271 19.74 -5.27 1.34
N LEU A 272 20.71 -5.11 2.25
CA LEU A 272 21.57 -6.18 2.76
C LEU A 272 20.77 -7.27 3.48
N LYS A 273 19.81 -6.89 4.35
CA LYS A 273 18.92 -7.86 5.01
C LYS A 273 18.16 -8.71 4.00
N PHE A 274 17.57 -8.07 2.98
CA PHE A 274 16.86 -8.78 1.91
C PHE A 274 17.78 -9.73 1.15
N ARG A 275 19.01 -9.30 0.81
CA ARG A 275 20.01 -10.18 0.15
C ARG A 275 20.30 -11.43 1.00
N LEU A 276 20.41 -11.26 2.30
CA LEU A 276 20.73 -12.33 3.25
C LEU A 276 19.51 -13.20 3.62
N GLY A 277 18.32 -12.90 3.11
CA GLY A 277 17.10 -13.63 3.46
C GLY A 277 16.60 -13.32 4.88
N LEU A 278 16.96 -12.18 5.44
CA LEU A 278 16.68 -11.82 6.83
C LEU A 278 15.46 -10.89 6.92
N GLU A 279 14.55 -11.21 7.83
CA GLU A 279 13.42 -10.35 8.16
C GLU A 279 13.37 -10.09 9.66
N ARG A 280 13.43 -8.80 10.01
CA ARG A 280 13.19 -8.32 11.37
C ARG A 280 12.94 -6.82 11.31
N ASN A 281 11.91 -6.37 11.97
CA ASN A 281 11.61 -4.94 12.07
C ASN A 281 11.89 -4.47 13.50
N PHE A 282 12.31 -3.22 13.62
CA PHE A 282 12.62 -2.57 14.88
C PHE A 282 11.72 -1.35 15.01
N GLU A 283 11.30 -1.06 16.25
CA GLU A 283 10.61 0.20 16.52
C GLU A 283 11.61 1.34 16.38
N THR A 284 11.17 2.48 15.85
CA THR A 284 12.01 3.67 15.85
C THR A 284 12.26 4.10 17.29
N PRO A 285 13.52 4.22 17.73
CA PRO A 285 13.83 4.66 19.08
C PRO A 285 13.21 6.03 19.38
N PRO A 286 12.68 6.25 20.60
CA PRO A 286 12.14 7.54 20.97
C PRO A 286 13.23 8.62 20.95
N VAL A 287 12.85 9.85 20.60
CA VAL A 287 13.79 10.99 20.58
C VAL A 287 14.21 11.34 22.01
N VAL A 288 15.50 11.20 22.30
CA VAL A 288 16.09 11.57 23.60
C VAL A 288 16.61 13.00 23.53
N PRO A 289 16.08 13.96 24.32
CA PRO A 289 16.49 15.36 24.25
C PRO A 289 17.94 15.56 24.70
N GLY A 290 18.55 16.68 24.28
CA GLY A 290 19.88 17.11 24.74
C GLY A 290 21.06 16.40 24.06
N LYS A 291 20.81 15.58 23.03
CA LYS A 291 21.87 14.92 22.26
C LYS A 291 22.62 15.90 21.36
N THR A 292 23.88 15.59 21.09
CA THR A 292 24.80 16.42 20.29
C THR A 292 25.33 15.65 19.06
N PRO A 293 26.04 16.31 18.13
CA PRO A 293 26.74 15.61 17.05
C PRO A 293 27.75 14.57 17.54
N ASP A 294 28.35 14.75 18.72
CA ASP A 294 29.29 13.79 19.31
C ASP A 294 28.61 12.45 19.65
N ASP A 295 27.39 12.48 20.20
CA ASP A 295 26.60 11.26 20.45
C ASP A 295 26.32 10.49 19.15
N VAL A 296 26.00 11.22 18.07
CA VAL A 296 25.75 10.65 16.74
C VAL A 296 27.03 10.01 16.19
N ILE A 297 28.17 10.72 16.27
CA ILE A 297 29.47 10.21 15.82
C ILE A 297 29.82 8.92 16.58
N GLN A 298 29.65 8.90 17.90
CA GLN A 298 29.94 7.72 18.72
C GLN A 298 29.12 6.50 18.26
N ASN A 299 27.82 6.67 18.03
CA ASN A 299 26.96 5.59 17.54
C ASN A 299 27.36 5.14 16.13
N VAL A 300 27.58 6.06 15.20
CA VAL A 300 27.89 5.72 13.80
C VAL A 300 29.28 5.08 13.66
N GLU A 301 30.27 5.53 14.42
CA GLU A 301 31.58 4.89 14.47
C GLU A 301 31.50 3.49 15.06
N TRP A 302 30.72 3.31 16.12
CA TRP A 302 30.49 1.99 16.68
C TRP A 302 29.82 1.08 15.64
N ALA A 303 28.81 1.58 14.92
CA ALA A 303 28.12 0.84 13.87
C ALA A 303 29.11 0.44 12.77
N THR A 304 30.03 1.34 12.41
CA THR A 304 31.08 1.09 11.43
C THR A 304 32.02 -0.04 11.87
N GLN A 305 32.38 -0.11 13.16
CA GLN A 305 33.22 -1.16 13.71
C GLN A 305 32.50 -2.51 13.80
N ILE A 306 31.21 -2.51 14.18
CA ILE A 306 30.42 -3.75 14.31
C ILE A 306 29.92 -4.28 12.96
N MET A 307 29.85 -3.45 11.92
CA MET A 307 29.35 -3.84 10.60
C MET A 307 30.02 -5.12 10.09
N PRO A 308 29.26 -6.18 9.78
CA PRO A 308 29.83 -7.41 9.26
C PRO A 308 30.59 -7.15 7.95
N VAL A 309 31.74 -7.82 7.81
CA VAL A 309 32.45 -7.96 6.55
C VAL A 309 32.14 -9.33 5.95
N PHE A 310 32.09 -9.39 4.63
CA PHE A 310 31.76 -10.61 3.89
C PHE A 310 32.96 -11.00 3.01
N PRO A 311 34.11 -11.41 3.60
CA PRO A 311 35.27 -11.78 2.80
C PRO A 311 34.99 -13.10 2.04
N PRO A 312 35.62 -13.31 0.86
CA PRO A 312 35.33 -14.47 0.00
C PRO A 312 35.69 -15.81 0.64
N ASN A 313 36.53 -15.82 1.68
CA ASN A 313 37.00 -17.01 2.38
C ASN A 313 36.17 -17.38 3.63
N ARG A 314 35.03 -16.70 3.88
CA ARG A 314 34.16 -16.96 5.02
C ARG A 314 32.80 -17.46 4.56
N THR A 315 32.29 -18.51 5.20
CA THR A 315 30.90 -18.95 5.00
C THR A 315 29.92 -17.86 5.45
N ILE A 316 29.04 -17.45 4.54
CA ILE A 316 28.00 -16.46 4.80
C ILE A 316 26.74 -17.19 5.25
N VAL A 317 26.14 -16.74 6.36
CA VAL A 317 24.84 -17.25 6.79
C VAL A 317 23.78 -16.55 5.95
N GLN A 318 23.22 -17.26 4.98
CA GLN A 318 22.18 -16.77 4.09
C GLN A 318 20.95 -17.67 4.17
N PHE A 319 19.79 -17.06 4.37
CA PHE A 319 18.50 -17.73 4.37
C PHE A 319 17.89 -17.65 2.97
N SER A 320 16.98 -18.58 2.67
CA SER A 320 16.25 -18.55 1.40
C SER A 320 15.39 -17.29 1.31
N GLN A 321 15.55 -16.50 0.25
CA GLN A 321 14.69 -15.33 0.00
C GLN A 321 13.22 -15.71 -0.18
N ALA A 322 12.92 -16.96 -0.54
CA ALA A 322 11.54 -17.46 -0.58
C ALA A 322 10.86 -17.42 0.78
N SER A 323 11.61 -17.46 1.89
CA SER A 323 11.07 -17.30 3.25
C SER A 323 10.53 -15.88 3.53
N LEU A 324 10.97 -14.89 2.75
CA LEU A 324 10.51 -13.51 2.85
C LEU A 324 9.17 -13.30 2.11
N VAL A 325 8.81 -14.23 1.21
CA VAL A 325 7.53 -14.19 0.50
C VAL A 325 6.41 -14.57 1.46
N LYS A 326 5.48 -13.65 1.65
CA LYS A 326 4.34 -13.88 2.54
C LYS A 326 3.39 -14.89 1.94
N THR A 327 2.77 -15.63 2.84
CA THR A 327 1.77 -16.65 2.55
C THR A 327 0.50 -16.32 3.33
N PRO A 328 -0.66 -16.92 3.01
CA PRO A 328 -1.87 -16.68 3.79
C PRO A 328 -1.71 -17.07 5.27
N SER A 329 -0.81 -17.99 5.63
CA SER A 329 -0.51 -18.31 7.02
C SER A 329 0.11 -17.15 7.78
N HIS A 330 1.02 -16.40 7.17
CA HIS A 330 1.60 -15.21 7.77
C HIS A 330 0.53 -14.14 8.03
N VAL A 331 -0.37 -13.92 7.06
CA VAL A 331 -1.48 -12.96 7.24
C VAL A 331 -2.48 -13.46 8.29
N PHE A 332 -2.72 -14.77 8.35
CA PHE A 332 -3.56 -15.37 9.37
C PHE A 332 -3.02 -15.10 10.78
N ALA A 333 -1.69 -15.17 10.97
CA ALA A 333 -1.04 -14.86 12.25
C ALA A 333 -1.33 -13.41 12.70
N VAL A 334 -1.13 -12.44 11.81
CA VAL A 334 -1.42 -11.01 12.09
C VAL A 334 -2.88 -10.82 12.46
N THR A 335 -3.80 -11.34 11.65
CA THR A 335 -5.24 -11.17 11.91
C THR A 335 -5.71 -11.87 13.18
N LYS A 336 -5.09 -13.01 13.54
CA LYS A 336 -5.37 -13.69 14.81
C LYS A 336 -4.91 -12.86 16.01
N ASP A 337 -3.76 -12.21 15.91
CA ASP A 337 -3.26 -11.30 16.94
C ASP A 337 -4.17 -10.07 17.11
N ILE A 338 -4.58 -9.45 16.00
CA ILE A 338 -5.56 -8.34 16.01
C ILE A 338 -6.86 -8.74 16.73
N LEU A 339 -7.39 -9.94 16.46
CA LEU A 339 -8.59 -10.44 17.13
C LEU A 339 -8.41 -10.55 18.66
N LYS A 340 -7.23 -11.00 19.13
CA LYS A 340 -6.91 -11.07 20.56
C LYS A 340 -6.87 -9.66 21.18
N LYS A 341 -6.23 -8.70 20.48
CA LYS A 341 -6.13 -7.30 20.92
C LYS A 341 -7.50 -6.62 20.98
N LEU A 342 -8.35 -6.77 19.95
CA LEU A 342 -9.71 -6.23 19.94
C LEU A 342 -10.59 -6.84 21.03
N GLN A 343 -10.44 -8.14 21.34
CA GLN A 343 -11.14 -8.76 22.46
C GLN A 343 -10.72 -8.17 23.81
N ARG A 344 -9.41 -7.95 24.02
CA ARG A 344 -8.90 -7.25 25.21
C ARG A 344 -9.46 -5.82 25.29
N TYR A 345 -9.45 -5.10 24.17
CA TYR A 345 -9.98 -3.75 24.09
C TYR A 345 -11.47 -3.68 24.44
N ARG A 346 -12.30 -4.56 23.88
CA ARG A 346 -13.73 -4.66 24.21
C ARG A 346 -13.96 -4.89 25.71
N ARG A 347 -13.22 -5.81 26.31
CA ARG A 347 -13.29 -6.08 27.76
C ARG A 347 -12.89 -4.86 28.59
N ALA A 348 -11.79 -4.19 28.23
CA ALA A 348 -11.33 -2.98 28.89
C ALA A 348 -12.35 -1.83 28.80
N ARG A 349 -13.10 -1.76 27.69
CA ARG A 349 -14.19 -0.79 27.46
C ARG A 349 -15.53 -1.21 28.09
N GLY A 350 -15.62 -2.37 28.74
CA GLY A 350 -16.87 -2.88 29.30
C GLY A 350 -17.93 -3.29 28.27
N ILE A 351 -17.54 -3.53 27.01
CA ILE A 351 -18.46 -3.85 25.91
C ILE A 351 -18.82 -5.35 25.98
N GLN A 352 -20.00 -5.64 26.53
CA GLN A 352 -20.49 -7.01 26.72
C GLN A 352 -21.14 -7.62 25.47
N ALA A 353 -21.67 -6.80 24.56
CA ALA A 353 -22.30 -7.26 23.33
C ALA A 353 -21.34 -8.16 22.54
N LEU A 354 -21.75 -9.35 22.12
CA LEU A 354 -20.91 -10.29 21.39
C LEU A 354 -21.01 -10.06 19.87
N PRO A 355 -19.90 -10.10 19.12
CA PRO A 355 -19.94 -10.03 17.67
C PRO A 355 -20.65 -11.26 17.10
N ARG A 356 -21.39 -11.08 16.01
CA ARG A 356 -21.96 -12.19 15.24
C ARG A 356 -20.84 -13.08 14.68
N THR A 357 -21.14 -14.33 14.39
CA THR A 357 -20.21 -15.23 13.69
C THR A 357 -20.50 -15.20 12.20
N PRO A 358 -19.53 -14.82 11.35
CA PRO A 358 -19.73 -14.80 9.90
C PRO A 358 -19.74 -16.24 9.34
N PRO A 359 -20.37 -16.49 8.19
CA PRO A 359 -20.21 -17.76 7.50
C PRO A 359 -18.82 -17.90 6.86
N PHE A 360 -18.32 -19.13 6.75
CA PHE A 360 -17.07 -19.41 6.04
C PHE A 360 -17.28 -19.49 4.52
N ILE A 361 -16.51 -18.72 3.74
CA ILE A 361 -16.59 -18.70 2.27
C ILE A 361 -15.34 -19.39 1.70
N ARG A 362 -15.54 -20.47 0.94
CA ARG A 362 -14.46 -21.23 0.28
C ARG A 362 -13.97 -20.55 -1.00
N ASN A 363 -12.79 -20.96 -1.47
CA ASN A 363 -12.18 -20.56 -2.76
C ASN A 363 -11.97 -19.05 -2.92
N LEU A 364 -11.74 -18.33 -1.83
CA LEU A 364 -11.36 -16.93 -1.90
C LEU A 364 -9.87 -16.79 -2.25
N LYS A 365 -9.52 -15.61 -2.78
CA LYS A 365 -8.17 -15.24 -3.21
C LYS A 365 -7.67 -14.03 -2.40
N PRO A 366 -6.37 -13.71 -2.42
CA PRO A 366 -5.82 -12.56 -1.69
C PRO A 366 -6.55 -11.24 -1.99
N LYS A 367 -7.00 -11.02 -3.23
CA LYS A 367 -7.85 -9.87 -3.60
C LYS A 367 -9.08 -9.67 -2.72
N HIS A 368 -9.78 -10.74 -2.37
CA HIS A 368 -10.97 -10.66 -1.51
C HIS A 368 -10.60 -10.30 -0.08
N VAL A 369 -9.48 -10.86 0.41
CA VAL A 369 -8.96 -10.56 1.74
C VAL A 369 -8.52 -9.10 1.83
N TYR A 370 -7.84 -8.59 0.81
CA TYR A 370 -7.43 -7.18 0.72
C TYR A 370 -8.63 -6.24 0.78
N GLN A 371 -9.66 -6.50 -0.04
CA GLN A 371 -10.91 -5.72 -0.03
C GLN A 371 -11.60 -5.73 1.35
N LYS A 372 -11.51 -6.85 2.08
CA LYS A 372 -12.02 -6.96 3.46
C LYS A 372 -11.13 -6.25 4.48
N GLY A 373 -9.82 -6.21 4.26
CA GLY A 373 -8.90 -5.39 5.04
C GLY A 373 -9.16 -3.89 4.90
N LEU A 374 -9.46 -3.42 3.68
CA LEU A 374 -9.86 -2.02 3.44
C LEU A 374 -11.11 -1.66 4.25
N GLU A 375 -12.06 -2.58 4.35
CA GLU A 375 -13.28 -2.40 5.13
C GLU A 375 -12.97 -2.23 6.62
N CYS A 376 -12.03 -3.03 7.13
CA CYS A 376 -11.60 -2.92 8.52
C CYS A 376 -10.95 -1.56 8.78
N LEU A 377 -10.14 -1.05 7.85
CA LEU A 377 -9.56 0.30 7.95
C LEU A 377 -10.62 1.40 7.89
N ASP A 378 -11.64 1.27 7.03
CA ASP A 378 -12.78 2.20 6.99
C ASP A 378 -13.51 2.25 8.35
N LYS A 379 -13.72 1.09 8.99
CA LYS A 379 -14.33 1.00 10.32
C LYS A 379 -13.43 1.54 11.42
N VAL A 380 -12.12 1.30 11.33
CA VAL A 380 -11.14 1.93 12.22
C VAL A 380 -11.21 3.44 12.07
N ASN A 381 -11.34 3.99 10.87
CA ASN A 381 -11.53 5.43 10.66
C ASN A 381 -12.79 5.99 11.32
N ARG A 382 -13.92 5.27 11.24
CA ARG A 382 -15.14 5.64 11.99
C ARG A 382 -14.88 5.67 13.49
N LEU A 383 -14.15 4.67 14.00
CA LEU A 383 -13.79 4.62 15.43
C LEU A 383 -12.87 5.79 15.81
N ARG A 384 -11.89 6.12 14.97
CA ARG A 384 -10.99 7.26 15.14
C ARG A 384 -11.75 8.58 15.22
N GLN A 385 -12.75 8.78 14.36
CA GLN A 385 -13.64 9.94 14.40
C GLN A 385 -14.45 9.97 15.70
N GLN A 386 -15.06 8.85 16.10
CA GLN A 386 -15.86 8.74 17.31
C GLN A 386 -15.07 9.08 18.58
N ILE A 387 -13.77 8.79 18.61
CA ILE A 387 -12.88 9.10 19.76
C ILE A 387 -12.07 10.39 19.57
N GLY A 388 -12.29 11.14 18.48
CA GLY A 388 -11.68 12.45 18.27
C GLY A 388 -10.19 12.46 17.88
N ILE A 389 -9.63 11.38 17.34
CA ILE A 389 -8.22 11.34 16.89
C ILE A 389 -8.03 11.54 15.37
N GLY A 390 -9.06 12.05 14.70
CA GLY A 390 -9.02 12.38 13.27
C GLY A 390 -8.91 11.18 12.32
N LEU A 391 -9.24 11.39 11.06
CA LEU A 391 -9.17 10.37 10.01
C LEU A 391 -7.72 10.09 9.56
N THR A 392 -7.45 8.87 9.12
CA THR A 392 -6.29 8.51 8.28
C THR A 392 -6.75 8.15 6.87
N SER A 393 -5.88 8.21 5.88
CA SER A 393 -6.18 7.75 4.52
C SER A 393 -6.51 6.25 4.51
N VAL A 394 -7.54 5.81 3.79
CA VAL A 394 -7.70 4.37 3.48
C VAL A 394 -7.20 4.16 2.06
N PRO A 395 -6.27 3.21 1.82
CA PRO A 395 -5.70 3.07 0.49
C PRO A 395 -6.79 2.63 -0.49
N SER A 396 -6.73 3.18 -1.71
CA SER A 396 -7.56 2.67 -2.79
C SER A 396 -7.13 1.28 -3.20
N TYR A 397 -8.06 0.48 -3.71
CA TYR A 397 -7.74 -0.85 -4.22
C TYR A 397 -6.89 -0.71 -5.50
N PRO A 398 -5.68 -1.28 -5.57
CA PRO A 398 -4.83 -1.10 -6.73
C PRO A 398 -5.29 -1.98 -7.90
N VAL A 399 -5.28 -1.43 -9.11
CA VAL A 399 -5.65 -2.15 -10.34
C VAL A 399 -4.49 -3.05 -10.79
N ARG A 400 -4.19 -4.07 -9.98
CA ARG A 400 -3.18 -5.12 -10.23
C ARG A 400 -3.51 -6.39 -9.46
N ALA A 401 -2.76 -7.46 -9.74
CA ALA A 401 -2.85 -8.68 -8.95
C ALA A 401 -2.43 -8.39 -7.50
N ILE A 402 -3.27 -8.81 -6.56
CA ILE A 402 -2.98 -8.78 -5.12
C ILE A 402 -2.35 -10.12 -4.74
N THR A 403 -1.17 -10.07 -4.11
CA THR A 403 -0.49 -11.24 -3.53
C THR A 403 -0.68 -11.25 -2.00
N PRO A 404 -0.32 -12.33 -1.30
CA PRO A 404 -0.34 -12.31 0.16
C PRO A 404 0.58 -11.25 0.78
N ASN A 405 1.60 -10.74 0.07
CA ASN A 405 2.44 -9.65 0.55
C ASN A 405 1.62 -8.36 0.76
N GLU A 406 0.82 -7.95 -0.22
CA GLU A 406 -0.02 -6.76 -0.09
C GLU A 406 -1.07 -6.91 1.02
N VAL A 407 -1.62 -8.11 1.18
CA VAL A 407 -2.58 -8.38 2.28
C VAL A 407 -1.88 -8.35 3.64
N TYR A 408 -0.65 -8.86 3.72
CA TYR A 408 0.17 -8.81 4.93
C TYR A 408 0.47 -7.37 5.34
N ASP A 409 0.95 -6.53 4.41
CA ASP A 409 1.24 -5.12 4.66
C ASP A 409 -0.02 -4.35 5.10
N LEU A 410 -1.17 -4.64 4.48
CA LEU A 410 -2.45 -4.05 4.87
C LEU A 410 -2.90 -4.48 6.28
N ALA A 411 -2.67 -5.75 6.63
CA ALA A 411 -2.98 -6.27 7.97
C ALA A 411 -2.06 -5.65 9.04
N LEU A 412 -0.77 -5.45 8.74
CA LEU A 412 0.14 -4.76 9.64
C LEU A 412 -0.26 -3.29 9.84
N ARG A 413 -0.66 -2.59 8.78
CA ARG A 413 -1.24 -1.25 8.90
C ARG A 413 -2.46 -1.23 9.81
N LEU A 414 -3.36 -2.20 9.65
CA LEU A 414 -4.54 -2.33 10.51
C LEU A 414 -4.17 -2.56 11.98
N ASP A 415 -3.16 -3.38 12.25
CA ASP A 415 -2.62 -3.56 13.61
C ASP A 415 -2.07 -2.24 14.16
N GLU A 416 -1.23 -1.51 13.41
CA GLU A 416 -0.67 -0.23 13.85
C GLU A 416 -1.75 0.82 14.17
N GLU A 417 -2.75 0.99 13.31
CA GLU A 417 -3.85 1.94 13.52
C GLU A 417 -4.68 1.59 14.77
N LEU A 418 -4.92 0.30 15.01
CA LEU A 418 -5.57 -0.16 16.25
C LEU A 418 -4.70 0.08 17.47
N ASN A 419 -3.37 -0.10 17.37
CA ASN A 419 -2.46 0.19 18.48
C ASN A 419 -2.45 1.67 18.86
N ILE A 420 -2.57 2.59 17.90
CA ILE A 420 -2.75 4.02 18.17
C ILE A 420 -4.01 4.24 19.02
N ILE A 421 -5.13 3.60 18.65
CA ILE A 421 -6.38 3.66 19.41
C ILE A 421 -6.18 3.08 20.81
N PHE A 422 -5.55 1.91 20.94
CA PHE A 422 -5.34 1.26 22.24
C PHE A 422 -4.51 2.12 23.19
N ARG A 423 -3.46 2.79 22.70
CA ARG A 423 -2.63 3.71 23.50
C ARG A 423 -3.44 4.90 24.04
N GLN A 424 -4.39 5.42 23.28
CA GLN A 424 -5.29 6.49 23.74
C GLN A 424 -6.19 6.08 24.92
N PHE A 425 -6.39 4.77 25.10
CA PHE A 425 -7.10 4.21 26.25
C PHE A 425 -6.16 3.64 27.32
N GLY A 426 -4.88 4.03 27.32
CA GLY A 426 -3.89 3.58 28.31
C GLY A 426 -3.53 2.10 28.21
N MET A 427 -3.86 1.43 27.11
CA MET A 427 -3.51 0.03 26.90
C MET A 427 -2.12 -0.08 26.28
N SER A 428 -1.22 -0.78 26.96
CA SER A 428 0.03 -1.22 26.35
C SER A 428 -0.25 -2.36 25.36
N SER A 429 0.18 -2.16 24.11
CA SER A 429 0.07 -3.13 23.04
C SER A 429 1.28 -3.02 22.14
N GLN A 430 1.91 -4.16 21.87
CA GLN A 430 3.09 -4.28 21.03
C GLN A 430 2.68 -4.49 19.58
N LEU A 431 3.41 -3.87 18.65
CA LEU A 431 3.22 -4.06 17.21
C LEU A 431 3.58 -5.49 16.81
N PHE A 432 2.76 -6.15 15.99
CA PHE A 432 2.95 -7.56 15.60
C PHE A 432 4.37 -7.84 15.08
N TYR A 433 4.88 -6.98 14.19
CA TYR A 433 6.17 -7.19 13.52
C TYR A 433 7.40 -6.97 14.40
N THR A 434 7.21 -6.47 15.62
CA THR A 434 8.28 -6.26 16.62
C THR A 434 8.32 -7.39 17.64
N SER A 435 7.27 -8.23 17.68
CA SER A 435 7.19 -9.35 18.61
C SER A 435 8.23 -10.41 18.25
N LEU A 436 8.96 -10.89 19.26
CA LEU A 436 9.86 -12.04 19.13
C LEU A 436 9.11 -13.36 19.12
N GLU A 437 7.92 -13.37 19.73
CA GLU A 437 7.07 -14.55 19.87
C GLU A 437 5.83 -14.34 19.01
N THR A 438 5.77 -15.03 17.87
CA THR A 438 4.59 -15.06 17.01
C THR A 438 4.13 -16.49 16.84
N GLU A 439 2.83 -16.71 16.99
CA GLU A 439 2.22 -18.00 16.69
C GLU A 439 2.40 -18.30 15.20
N THR A 440 3.04 -19.42 14.88
CA THR A 440 3.20 -19.88 13.51
C THR A 440 2.00 -20.74 13.11
N PHE A 441 1.59 -20.61 11.84
CA PHE A 441 0.48 -21.35 11.28
C PHE A 441 0.91 -21.99 9.97
N ASN A 442 0.35 -23.16 9.68
CA ASN A 442 0.54 -23.86 8.41
C ASN A 442 -0.81 -23.99 7.69
N ASP A 443 -0.74 -24.18 6.38
CA ASP A 443 -1.86 -24.57 5.52
C ASP A 443 -3.08 -23.64 5.55
N LYS A 444 -2.87 -22.35 5.88
CA LYS A 444 -3.94 -21.37 5.81
C LYS A 444 -4.18 -20.99 4.36
N THR A 445 -5.45 -20.75 4.06
CA THR A 445 -5.92 -20.31 2.75
C THR A 445 -6.39 -18.85 2.82
N PRO A 446 -6.49 -18.13 1.69
CA PRO A 446 -7.07 -16.79 1.70
C PRO A 446 -8.50 -16.78 2.28
N SER A 447 -9.29 -17.84 2.12
CA SER A 447 -10.58 -18.01 2.80
C SER A 447 -10.47 -17.99 4.33
N SER A 448 -9.44 -18.60 4.90
CA SER A 448 -9.18 -18.59 6.35
C SER A 448 -8.85 -17.19 6.84
N VAL A 449 -8.05 -16.45 6.06
CA VAL A 449 -7.70 -15.06 6.40
C VAL A 449 -8.90 -14.13 6.22
N TYR A 450 -9.69 -14.29 5.16
CA TYR A 450 -10.92 -13.53 4.95
C TYR A 450 -11.88 -13.71 6.12
N TYR A 451 -12.02 -14.95 6.63
CA TYR A 451 -12.84 -15.24 7.79
C TYR A 451 -12.37 -14.47 9.04
N ASN A 452 -11.06 -14.44 9.32
CA ASN A 452 -10.53 -13.62 10.42
C ASN A 452 -10.77 -12.12 10.20
N MET A 453 -10.54 -11.59 8.99
CA MET A 453 -10.82 -10.19 8.67
C MET A 453 -12.32 -9.85 8.82
N TRP A 454 -13.21 -10.80 8.52
CA TRP A 454 -14.64 -10.63 8.77
C TRP A 454 -14.96 -10.62 10.27
N LEU A 455 -14.36 -11.50 11.07
CA LEU A 455 -14.48 -11.44 12.52
C LEU A 455 -13.96 -10.11 13.09
N ILE A 456 -12.85 -9.58 12.56
CA ILE A 456 -12.31 -8.27 12.95
C ILE A 456 -13.33 -7.17 12.64
N SER A 457 -13.86 -7.16 11.42
CA SER A 457 -14.90 -6.23 10.99
C SER A 457 -16.15 -6.26 11.89
N LEU A 458 -16.62 -7.45 12.30
CA LEU A 458 -17.77 -7.59 13.21
C LEU A 458 -17.44 -7.20 14.66
N GLN A 459 -16.20 -7.41 15.11
CA GLN A 459 -15.75 -6.89 16.40
C GLN A 459 -15.70 -5.37 16.40
N LEU A 460 -15.29 -4.75 15.30
CA LEU A 460 -15.30 -3.29 15.15
C LEU A 460 -16.73 -2.74 15.17
N ASP A 461 -17.70 -3.40 14.52
CA ASP A 461 -19.12 -3.01 14.61
C ASP A 461 -19.62 -3.00 16.06
N THR A 462 -19.28 -4.05 16.80
CA THR A 462 -19.61 -4.17 18.22
C THR A 462 -18.96 -3.04 19.05
N VAL A 463 -17.71 -2.69 18.74
CA VAL A 463 -16.98 -1.61 19.40
C VAL A 463 -17.62 -0.24 19.11
N LEU A 464 -18.05 -0.03 17.87
CA LEU A 464 -18.66 1.21 17.41
C LEU A 464 -20.10 1.39 17.93
N GLY A 465 -20.75 0.30 18.35
CA GLY A 465 -22.11 0.31 18.91
C GLY A 465 -23.23 0.38 17.88
N PHE A 466 -22.97 0.06 16.61
CA PHE A 466 -23.98 0.00 15.54
C PHE A 466 -23.85 -1.29 14.71
N GLU A 467 -24.91 -1.70 14.02
CA GLU A 467 -25.00 -3.00 13.31
C GLU A 467 -24.20 -3.07 11.98
N GLY A 468 -23.15 -2.27 11.83
CA GLY A 468 -22.34 -2.19 10.62
C GLY A 468 -22.82 -1.16 9.58
N PHE A 469 -22.81 -1.52 8.30
CA PHE A 469 -23.00 -0.55 7.22
C PHE A 469 -24.45 -0.08 7.08
N LEU A 470 -24.62 1.17 6.65
CA LEU A 470 -25.92 1.76 6.31
C LEU A 470 -26.20 1.64 4.81
N PRO A 471 -27.47 1.78 4.36
CA PRO A 471 -27.78 1.79 2.92
C PRO A 471 -26.98 2.80 2.09
N ASN A 472 -26.63 3.97 2.66
CA ASN A 472 -25.74 4.96 2.04
C ASN A 472 -24.37 4.36 1.68
N ASP A 473 -23.79 3.57 2.59
CA ASP A 473 -22.50 2.92 2.40
C ASP A 473 -22.58 1.88 1.27
N VAL A 474 -23.66 1.09 1.27
CA VAL A 474 -23.90 0.08 0.23
C VAL A 474 -24.12 0.73 -1.13
N TYR A 475 -24.87 1.83 -1.19
CA TYR A 475 -25.11 2.58 -2.42
C TYR A 475 -23.81 3.15 -2.98
N HIS A 476 -22.97 3.76 -2.12
CA HIS A 476 -21.67 4.29 -2.53
C HIS A 476 -20.76 3.19 -3.11
N GLU A 477 -20.70 2.01 -2.50
CA GLU A 477 -19.93 0.89 -3.05
C GLU A 477 -20.54 0.36 -4.36
N ALA A 478 -21.87 0.32 -4.48
CA ALA A 478 -22.56 -0.06 -5.72
C ALA A 478 -22.28 0.92 -6.86
N GLN A 479 -22.15 2.22 -6.58
CA GLN A 479 -21.75 3.20 -7.59
C GLN A 479 -20.32 2.98 -8.08
N LYS A 480 -19.37 2.56 -7.22
CA LYS A 480 -18.01 2.19 -7.66
C LYS A 480 -18.05 1.01 -8.63
N VAL A 481 -18.84 -0.01 -8.30
CA VAL A 481 -19.09 -1.16 -9.18
C VAL A 481 -19.66 -0.72 -10.54
N LEU A 482 -20.64 0.18 -10.54
CA LEU A 482 -21.21 0.75 -11.78
C LEU A 482 -20.15 1.51 -12.59
N ALA A 483 -19.38 2.39 -11.96
CA ALA A 483 -18.34 3.18 -12.62
C ALA A 483 -17.26 2.30 -13.27
N ASP A 484 -16.88 1.20 -12.63
CA ASP A 484 -15.94 0.23 -13.19
C ASP A 484 -16.52 -0.53 -14.38
N ILE A 485 -17.79 -0.92 -14.33
CA ILE A 485 -18.48 -1.55 -15.47
C ILE A 485 -18.60 -0.57 -16.64
N GLN A 486 -18.93 0.70 -16.38
CA GLN A 486 -18.96 1.74 -17.41
C GLN A 486 -17.58 1.94 -18.04
N THR A 487 -16.52 1.96 -17.24
CA THR A 487 -15.14 2.04 -17.74
C THR A 487 -14.81 0.86 -18.66
N ILE A 488 -15.20 -0.36 -18.29
CA ILE A 488 -15.03 -1.55 -19.13
C ILE A 488 -15.84 -1.41 -20.44
N ALA A 489 -17.09 -0.96 -20.37
CA ALA A 489 -17.94 -0.76 -21.54
C ALA A 489 -17.34 0.26 -22.51
N THR A 490 -16.88 1.41 -22.00
CA THR A 490 -16.19 2.43 -22.79
C THR A 490 -14.91 1.89 -23.44
N TYR A 491 -14.08 1.15 -22.69
CA TYR A 491 -12.86 0.54 -23.22
C TYR A 491 -13.15 -0.45 -24.37
N ARG A 492 -14.31 -1.12 -24.34
CA ARG A 492 -14.77 -2.03 -25.38
C ARG A 492 -15.49 -1.33 -26.54
N ASN A 493 -15.46 0.01 -26.59
CA ASN A 493 -16.18 0.84 -27.56
C ASN A 493 -17.70 0.58 -27.57
N HIS A 494 -18.25 0.09 -26.47
CA HIS A 494 -19.67 -0.18 -26.37
C HIS A 494 -20.39 1.10 -25.95
N ARG A 495 -21.21 1.65 -26.85
CA ARG A 495 -21.92 2.93 -26.69
C ARG A 495 -23.44 2.76 -26.67
N ASP A 496 -23.93 1.52 -26.54
CA ASP A 496 -25.38 1.29 -26.53
C ASP A 496 -26.01 2.04 -25.35
N GLU A 497 -27.06 2.80 -25.65
CA GLU A 497 -27.80 3.57 -24.66
C GLU A 497 -28.66 2.61 -23.83
N VAL A 498 -28.07 2.08 -22.76
CA VAL A 498 -28.81 1.33 -21.75
C VAL A 498 -29.61 2.33 -20.92
N LYS A 499 -30.93 2.22 -20.92
CA LYS A 499 -31.79 3.10 -20.11
C LYS A 499 -31.62 2.79 -18.63
N PHE A 500 -31.57 3.83 -17.81
CA PHE A 500 -31.56 3.69 -16.36
C PHE A 500 -32.90 3.10 -15.88
N PRO A 501 -32.91 2.00 -15.11
CA PRO A 501 -34.14 1.35 -14.68
C PRO A 501 -34.94 2.24 -13.72
N PRO A 502 -36.29 2.16 -13.69
CA PRO A 502 -37.10 2.92 -12.74
C PRO A 502 -36.90 2.42 -11.30
N LEU A 503 -37.08 3.31 -10.32
CA LEU A 503 -36.98 2.96 -8.89
C LEU A 503 -38.16 2.06 -8.50
N ARG A 504 -37.88 0.98 -7.75
CA ARG A 504 -38.91 0.03 -7.29
C ARG A 504 -39.21 0.25 -5.81
N VAL A 505 -40.49 0.24 -5.45
CA VAL A 505 -40.94 0.34 -4.06
C VAL A 505 -40.92 -1.05 -3.40
N GLY A 506 -40.78 -1.10 -2.07
CA GLY A 506 -40.81 -2.37 -1.30
C GLY A 506 -39.55 -3.21 -1.40
N ILE A 507 -38.43 -2.63 -1.88
CA ILE A 507 -37.16 -3.33 -1.96
C ILE A 507 -36.50 -3.40 -0.59
N GLU A 508 -36.36 -4.62 -0.09
CA GLU A 508 -35.59 -4.97 1.11
C GLU A 508 -34.15 -5.43 0.81
N PRO A 509 -33.24 -5.44 1.81
CA PRO A 509 -31.85 -5.91 1.65
C PRO A 509 -31.71 -7.30 1.04
N GLN A 510 -32.64 -8.23 1.32
CA GLN A 510 -32.64 -9.57 0.73
C GLN A 510 -32.74 -9.56 -0.81
N HIS A 511 -33.52 -8.64 -1.39
CA HIS A 511 -33.63 -8.50 -2.84
C HIS A 511 -32.33 -7.96 -3.44
N VAL A 512 -31.70 -7.00 -2.77
CA VAL A 512 -30.39 -6.45 -3.16
C VAL A 512 -29.30 -7.52 -3.08
N PHE A 513 -29.32 -8.36 -2.05
CA PHE A 513 -28.40 -9.50 -1.91
C PHE A 513 -28.59 -10.53 -3.01
N LYS A 514 -29.85 -10.79 -3.43
CA LYS A 514 -30.12 -11.66 -4.58
C LYS A 514 -29.57 -11.04 -5.88
N ARG A 515 -29.92 -9.79 -6.17
CA ARG A 515 -29.48 -9.05 -7.37
C ARG A 515 -27.96 -8.96 -7.50
N SER A 516 -27.25 -8.65 -6.41
CA SER A 516 -25.78 -8.67 -6.39
C SER A 516 -25.20 -10.07 -6.68
N GLY A 517 -25.89 -11.15 -6.30
CA GLY A 517 -25.49 -12.51 -6.66
C GLY A 517 -25.60 -12.82 -8.15
N GLU A 518 -26.63 -12.27 -8.81
CA GLU A 518 -26.80 -12.38 -10.25
C GLU A 518 -25.71 -11.58 -10.98
N LEU A 519 -25.43 -10.36 -10.55
CA LEU A 519 -24.34 -9.54 -11.09
C LEU A 519 -22.98 -10.22 -10.95
N LEU A 520 -22.66 -10.81 -9.79
CA LEU A 520 -21.40 -11.55 -9.59
C LEU A 520 -21.25 -12.71 -10.60
N LYS A 521 -22.32 -13.45 -10.87
CA LYS A 521 -22.32 -14.52 -11.90
C LYS A 521 -22.04 -13.95 -13.29
N GLN A 522 -22.60 -12.79 -13.63
CA GLN A 522 -22.33 -12.13 -14.92
C GLN A 522 -20.88 -11.63 -15.02
N VAL A 523 -20.31 -11.09 -13.93
CA VAL A 523 -18.89 -10.71 -13.89
C VAL A 523 -17.99 -11.94 -14.10
N GLN A 524 -18.27 -13.06 -13.44
CA GLN A 524 -17.54 -14.31 -13.64
C GLN A 524 -17.68 -14.84 -15.08
N LYS A 525 -18.85 -14.70 -15.70
CA LYS A 525 -19.07 -15.04 -17.11
C LYS A 525 -18.25 -14.13 -18.04
N ALA A 526 -18.17 -12.83 -17.73
CA ALA A 526 -17.34 -11.88 -18.46
C ALA A 526 -15.86 -12.26 -18.39
N GLN A 527 -15.35 -12.55 -17.19
CA GLN A 527 -13.98 -13.03 -16.98
C GLN A 527 -13.67 -14.29 -17.78
N LYS A 528 -14.54 -15.31 -17.74
CA LYS A 528 -14.36 -16.53 -18.54
C LYS A 528 -14.25 -16.22 -20.05
N ARG A 529 -15.08 -15.30 -20.55
CA ARG A 529 -15.07 -14.88 -21.96
C ARG A 529 -13.82 -14.10 -22.36
N THR A 530 -13.18 -13.40 -21.44
CA THR A 530 -11.91 -12.71 -21.70
C THR A 530 -10.69 -13.63 -21.55
N GLY A 531 -10.89 -14.92 -21.26
CA GLY A 531 -9.81 -15.89 -21.07
C GLY A 531 -9.27 -15.97 -19.62
N LEU A 532 -9.93 -15.34 -18.65
CA LEU A 532 -9.62 -15.57 -17.23
C LEU A 532 -10.23 -16.91 -16.81
N LEU A 533 -9.44 -17.98 -16.94
CA LEU A 533 -9.87 -19.36 -16.65
C LEU A 533 -9.94 -19.66 -15.14
N ASP A 534 -9.16 -18.94 -14.33
CA ASP A 534 -9.12 -19.09 -12.87
C ASP A 534 -10.32 -18.37 -12.19
N THR A 535 -11.53 -18.72 -12.62
CA THR A 535 -12.80 -18.19 -12.07
C THR A 535 -13.51 -19.27 -11.27
N HIS A 536 -13.15 -19.33 -9.99
CA HIS A 536 -13.83 -20.20 -9.03
C HIS A 536 -15.21 -19.63 -8.68
N GLN A 537 -16.21 -20.49 -8.56
CA GLN A 537 -17.53 -20.08 -8.13
C GLN A 537 -17.50 -19.70 -6.65
N ILE A 538 -17.60 -18.39 -6.37
CA ILE A 538 -17.77 -17.87 -5.01
C ILE A 538 -19.23 -18.06 -4.59
N VAL A 539 -19.45 -18.90 -3.57
CA VAL A 539 -20.77 -19.10 -2.97
C VAL A 539 -20.76 -18.46 -1.59
N ILE A 540 -21.61 -17.45 -1.40
CA ILE A 540 -21.77 -16.76 -0.11
C ILE A 540 -22.95 -17.41 0.61
N PRO A 541 -22.73 -18.09 1.76
CA PRO A 541 -23.82 -18.68 2.52
C PRO A 541 -24.73 -17.57 3.06
N VAL A 542 -26.04 -17.83 3.05
CA VAL A 542 -27.02 -16.98 3.74
C VAL A 542 -27.09 -17.48 5.18
N ALA A 543 -26.63 -16.67 6.13
CA ALA A 543 -26.73 -16.96 7.55
C ALA A 543 -27.75 -16.01 8.19
N GLY A 544 -29.01 -16.43 8.27
CA GLY A 544 -30.07 -15.65 8.90
C GLY A 544 -30.58 -14.46 8.07
N ILE A 545 -30.97 -13.39 8.76
CA ILE A 545 -31.56 -12.18 8.16
C ILE A 545 -30.46 -11.41 7.42
N ILE A 546 -30.72 -11.08 6.15
CA ILE A 546 -29.84 -10.24 5.35
C ILE A 546 -29.95 -8.79 5.82
N THR A 547 -28.85 -8.24 6.31
CA THR A 547 -28.71 -6.81 6.66
C THR A 547 -27.93 -6.08 5.55
N PRO A 548 -27.86 -4.74 5.59
CA PRO A 548 -27.03 -3.98 4.66
C PRO A 548 -25.54 -4.39 4.71
N SER A 549 -25.04 -4.87 5.85
CA SER A 549 -23.67 -5.37 5.98
C SER A 549 -23.40 -6.61 5.12
N GLU A 550 -24.34 -7.58 5.04
CA GLU A 550 -24.20 -8.74 4.15
C GLU A 550 -24.26 -8.33 2.68
N VAL A 551 -25.10 -7.36 2.33
CA VAL A 551 -25.16 -6.79 0.97
C VAL A 551 -23.84 -6.10 0.63
N PHE A 552 -23.32 -5.26 1.53
CA PHE A 552 -22.05 -4.55 1.36
C PHE A 552 -20.89 -5.51 1.06
N ASN A 553 -20.76 -6.58 1.87
CA ASN A 553 -19.74 -7.61 1.69
C ASN A 553 -19.81 -8.24 0.30
N LYS A 554 -21.02 -8.52 -0.18
CA LYS A 554 -21.23 -9.12 -1.50
C LYS A 554 -20.90 -8.17 -2.64
N VAL A 555 -21.27 -6.89 -2.53
CA VAL A 555 -20.92 -5.86 -3.52
C VAL A 555 -19.40 -5.65 -3.56
N ARG A 556 -18.70 -5.69 -2.41
CA ARG A 556 -17.23 -5.64 -2.36
C ARG A 556 -16.55 -6.82 -3.06
N LEU A 557 -17.12 -8.03 -2.97
CA LEU A 557 -16.61 -9.17 -3.74
C LEU A 557 -16.77 -8.95 -5.25
N ILE A 558 -17.88 -8.37 -5.71
CA ILE A 558 -18.07 -7.99 -7.12
C ILE A 558 -17.00 -6.97 -7.55
N HIS A 559 -16.76 -5.95 -6.73
CA HIS A 559 -15.77 -4.92 -7.00
C HIS A 559 -14.36 -5.53 -7.17
N ALA A 560 -13.93 -6.41 -6.26
CA ALA A 560 -12.63 -7.11 -6.38
C ALA A 560 -12.53 -7.98 -7.65
N GLU A 561 -13.62 -8.61 -8.08
CA GLU A 561 -13.68 -9.36 -9.34
C GLU A 561 -13.62 -8.45 -10.58
N LEU A 562 -14.29 -7.30 -10.55
CA LEU A 562 -14.22 -6.29 -11.62
C LEU A 562 -12.83 -5.68 -11.76
N ILE A 563 -12.13 -5.40 -10.65
CA ILE A 563 -10.76 -4.89 -10.71
C ILE A 563 -9.83 -5.92 -11.37
N THR A 564 -10.03 -7.21 -11.09
CA THR A 564 -9.28 -8.28 -11.77
C THR A 564 -9.57 -8.30 -13.28
N LEU A 565 -10.82 -8.08 -13.66
CA LEU A 565 -11.22 -7.99 -15.06
C LEU A 565 -10.61 -6.76 -15.75
N LYS A 566 -10.64 -5.58 -15.11
CA LYS A 566 -10.00 -4.35 -15.60
C LYS A 566 -8.51 -4.54 -15.82
N ALA A 567 -7.84 -5.09 -14.81
CA ALA A 567 -6.44 -5.47 -14.84
C ALA A 567 -6.12 -6.35 -16.07
N HIS A 568 -6.88 -7.43 -16.25
CA HIS A 568 -6.72 -8.36 -17.39
C HIS A 568 -7.03 -7.74 -18.75
N LEU A 569 -7.84 -6.69 -18.79
CA LEU A 569 -8.12 -5.91 -20.00
C LEU A 569 -7.09 -4.80 -20.25
N GLY A 570 -6.07 -4.65 -19.40
CA GLY A 570 -5.09 -3.57 -19.50
C GLY A 570 -5.65 -2.18 -19.12
N ILE A 571 -6.81 -2.12 -18.47
CA ILE A 571 -7.42 -0.89 -17.98
C ILE A 571 -6.73 -0.49 -16.69
N THR A 572 -5.97 0.60 -16.70
CA THR A 572 -5.17 1.06 -15.55
C THR A 572 -5.85 2.18 -14.74
N THR A 573 -7.01 2.66 -15.19
CA THR A 573 -7.76 3.73 -14.53
C THR A 573 -8.35 3.25 -13.21
N VAL A 574 -8.08 3.99 -12.14
CA VAL A 574 -8.75 3.82 -10.83
C VAL A 574 -10.06 4.60 -10.89
N SER A 575 -11.14 4.06 -10.32
CA SER A 575 -12.42 4.77 -10.24
C SER A 575 -12.23 6.05 -9.43
N ALA A 576 -12.81 7.16 -9.89
CA ALA A 576 -12.75 8.42 -9.16
C ALA A 576 -13.40 8.28 -7.77
N GLN A 577 -12.95 9.10 -6.82
CA GLN A 577 -13.66 9.25 -5.55
C GLN A 577 -15.07 9.78 -5.85
N LEU A 578 -16.06 9.11 -5.29
CA LEU A 578 -17.46 9.50 -5.45
C LEU A 578 -17.85 10.46 -4.32
N PRO A 579 -18.73 11.43 -4.57
CA PRO A 579 -19.23 12.32 -3.54
C PRO A 579 -19.95 11.53 -2.44
N GLU A 580 -20.02 12.12 -1.24
CA GLU A 580 -20.82 11.56 -0.14
C GLU A 580 -22.30 11.56 -0.54
N VAL A 581 -23.00 10.49 -0.19
CA VAL A 581 -24.41 10.27 -0.51
C VAL A 581 -25.20 10.09 0.79
N LYS A 582 -26.35 10.74 0.87
CA LYS A 582 -27.27 10.65 2.02
C LYS A 582 -28.62 10.12 1.57
N ASP A 583 -29.40 9.66 2.55
CA ASP A 583 -30.80 9.28 2.42
C ASP A 583 -31.09 8.20 1.36
N LYS A 584 -30.14 7.28 1.16
CA LYS A 584 -30.29 6.13 0.29
C LYS A 584 -31.05 5.01 0.97
N THR A 585 -31.75 4.24 0.17
CA THR A 585 -32.55 3.09 0.57
C THR A 585 -32.07 1.84 -0.17
N PRO A 586 -32.50 0.63 0.25
CA PRO A 586 -32.18 -0.58 -0.51
C PRO A 586 -32.72 -0.55 -1.95
N ALA A 587 -33.79 0.21 -2.24
CA ALA A 587 -34.29 0.40 -3.59
C ALA A 587 -33.30 1.12 -4.50
N ASP A 588 -32.64 2.16 -4.00
CA ASP A 588 -31.60 2.90 -4.74
C ASP A 588 -30.42 1.98 -5.06
N VAL A 589 -29.99 1.17 -4.10
CA VAL A 589 -28.90 0.20 -4.29
C VAL A 589 -29.28 -0.83 -5.35
N TYR A 590 -30.50 -1.37 -5.27
CA TYR A 590 -31.01 -2.33 -6.23
C TYR A 590 -31.01 -1.76 -7.65
N GLN A 591 -31.50 -0.53 -7.82
CA GLN A 591 -31.56 0.16 -9.10
C GLN A 591 -30.18 0.33 -9.73
N VAL A 592 -29.17 0.74 -8.94
CA VAL A 592 -27.77 0.88 -9.41
C VAL A 592 -27.19 -0.47 -9.83
N LEU A 593 -27.40 -1.52 -9.05
CA LEU A 593 -26.91 -2.86 -9.39
C LEU A 593 -27.62 -3.47 -10.60
N GLU A 594 -28.92 -3.21 -10.75
CA GLU A 594 -29.69 -3.60 -11.95
C GLU A 594 -29.17 -2.87 -13.19
N TYR A 595 -28.91 -1.57 -13.09
CA TYR A 595 -28.32 -0.81 -14.19
C TYR A 595 -26.93 -1.32 -14.58
N ALA A 596 -26.07 -1.54 -13.59
CA ALA A 596 -24.73 -2.12 -13.78
C ALA A 596 -24.81 -3.48 -14.47
N GLN A 597 -25.77 -4.33 -14.11
CA GLN A 597 -26.00 -5.61 -14.76
C GLN A 597 -26.41 -5.46 -16.23
N LEU A 598 -27.34 -4.55 -16.54
CA LEU A 598 -27.79 -4.32 -17.91
C LEU A 598 -26.64 -3.85 -18.83
N ILE A 599 -25.78 -2.94 -18.35
CA ILE A 599 -24.59 -2.49 -19.09
C ILE A 599 -23.61 -3.66 -19.31
N LEU A 600 -23.34 -4.46 -18.28
CA LEU A 600 -22.45 -5.59 -18.43
C LEU A 600 -23.01 -6.63 -19.41
N GLU A 601 -24.32 -6.88 -19.37
CA GLU A 601 -24.99 -7.79 -20.30
C GLU A 601 -24.91 -7.28 -21.74
N SER A 602 -25.07 -5.98 -21.98
CA SER A 602 -24.93 -5.40 -23.33
C SER A 602 -23.50 -5.55 -23.87
N VAL A 603 -22.48 -5.32 -23.03
CA VAL A 603 -21.06 -5.60 -23.37
C VAL A 603 -20.82 -7.07 -23.70
N LEU A 604 -21.55 -7.99 -23.04
CA LEU A 604 -21.45 -9.43 -23.29
C LEU A 604 -22.24 -9.91 -24.51
N GLN A 605 -23.30 -9.21 -24.92
CA GLN A 605 -24.16 -9.64 -26.02
C GLN A 605 -23.63 -9.27 -27.41
N ASP A 606 -22.49 -8.59 -27.50
CA ASP A 606 -21.83 -8.22 -28.76
C ASP A 606 -21.36 -9.47 -29.54
N LYS A 607 -22.33 -10.16 -30.14
CA LYS A 607 -22.19 -11.30 -31.04
C LYS A 607 -21.71 -10.72 -32.37
N GLY A 608 -20.42 -10.40 -32.44
CA GLY A 608 -19.68 -10.07 -33.65
C GLY A 608 -20.54 -9.54 -34.78
N LYS A 609 -21.06 -8.31 -34.66
CA LYS A 609 -21.47 -7.56 -35.86
C LYS A 609 -20.27 -7.64 -36.80
N LYS A 610 -20.44 -8.38 -37.91
CA LYS A 610 -19.40 -8.64 -38.92
C LYS A 610 -18.62 -7.34 -39.12
N LYS A 611 -17.30 -7.37 -38.90
CA LYS A 611 -16.42 -6.26 -39.29
C LYS A 611 -16.80 -5.90 -40.72
N ILE A 612 -17.44 -4.74 -40.90
CA ILE A 612 -17.56 -4.12 -42.20
C ILE A 612 -16.10 -3.92 -42.62
N PRO A 613 -15.66 -4.45 -43.78
CA PRO A 613 -14.29 -4.26 -44.23
C PRO A 613 -13.99 -2.76 -44.20
N GLN A 614 -12.96 -2.35 -43.45
CA GLN A 614 -12.39 -1.03 -43.64
C GLN A 614 -11.87 -1.01 -45.06
N GLU A 615 -12.55 -0.29 -45.95
CA GLU A 615 -12.01 0.04 -47.26
C GLU A 615 -10.65 0.69 -47.06
N ASP A 616 -9.65 0.13 -47.73
CA ASP A 616 -8.29 0.66 -47.82
C ASP A 616 -8.35 2.09 -48.36
N SER A 617 -8.36 3.06 -47.44
CA SER A 617 -8.05 4.45 -47.72
C SER A 617 -6.57 4.54 -48.10
N LYS A 618 -6.28 4.35 -49.39
CA LYS A 618 -5.03 4.80 -50.01
C LYS A 618 -4.90 6.31 -49.83
N LEU A 619 -3.92 6.74 -49.03
CA LEU A 619 -3.18 7.98 -49.18
C LEU A 619 -1.75 7.76 -48.72
#